data_AF-A0A2U8X2F3-F1
#
_entry.id   AF-A0A2U8X2F3-F1
#
_cell.length_a   1.000
_cell.length_b   1.000
_cell.length_c   1.000
_cell.angle_alpha   90.00
_cell.angle_beta   90.00
_cell.angle_gamma   90.00
#
_symmetry.space_group_name_H-M   'P 1'
#
loop_
_entity.id
_entity.type
_entity.pdbx_description
1 polymer ?
#
loop_
_entity_poly.entity_id
_entity_poly.type
_entity_poly.pdbx_seq_one_letter_code
_entity_poly.pdbx_strand_id
1 'polypeptide(L)' 'MGRRAAPVTQADITRAIRAVQDAGLPVVRVIVRPNGEVIVETVDIPQPVVDPIDQYAAWRDVVP' A
#
# COMPACT_ATOMS: atom_id res chain seq x y z
N MET A 1 -24.49 -25.52 -18.90
CA MET A 1 -23.05 -25.46 -18.59
C MET A 1 -22.86 -24.67 -17.31
N GLY A 2 -22.39 -25.31 -16.23
CA GLY A 2 -22.20 -24.66 -14.94
C GLY A 2 -20.99 -23.73 -14.96
N ARG A 3 -21.20 -22.43 -14.70
CA ARG A 3 -20.11 -21.46 -14.56
C ARG A 3 -19.36 -21.85 -13.27
N ARG A 4 -18.14 -22.40 -13.38
CA ARG A 4 -17.28 -22.61 -12.22
C ARG A 4 -17.03 -21.25 -11.58
N ALA A 5 -17.15 -21.17 -10.25
CA ALA A 5 -16.82 -19.97 -9.52
C ALA A 5 -15.38 -19.56 -9.85
N ALA A 6 -15.14 -18.26 -9.98
CA ALA A 6 -13.79 -17.75 -10.16
C ALA A 6 -12.94 -18.16 -8.94
N PRO A 7 -11.66 -18.49 -9.13
CA PRO A 7 -10.78 -18.94 -8.04
C PRO A 7 -10.46 -17.82 -7.03
N VAL A 8 -10.79 -16.58 -7.36
CA VAL A 8 -10.61 -15.40 -6.50
C VAL A 8 -11.82 -14.48 -6.60
N THR A 9 -12.16 -13.83 -5.49
CA THR A 9 -13.24 -12.86 -5.44
C THR A 9 -12.72 -11.43 -5.34
N GLN A 10 -13.59 -10.46 -5.64
CA GLN A 10 -13.27 -9.04 -5.42
C GLN A 10 -13.01 -8.71 -3.94
N ALA A 11 -13.65 -9.45 -3.02
CA ALA A 11 -13.44 -9.27 -1.59
C ALA A 11 -12.03 -9.69 -1.18
N ASP A 12 -11.49 -10.76 -1.78
CA ASP A 12 -10.12 -11.22 -1.52
C ASP A 12 -9.11 -10.19 -2.02
N ILE A 13 -9.31 -9.67 -3.23
CA ILE A 13 -8.47 -8.62 -3.82
C ILE A 13 -8.49 -7.36 -2.93
N THR A 14 -9.67 -6.93 -2.50
CA THR A 14 -9.82 -5.76 -1.61
C THR A 14 -9.10 -5.97 -0.28
N ARG A 15 -9.19 -7.17 0.30
CA ARG A 15 -8.51 -7.51 1.55
C ARG A 15 -6.98 -7.47 1.37
N ALA A 16 -6.46 -8.01 0.28
CA ALA A 16 -5.02 -8.01 0.00
C ALA A 16 -4.48 -6.58 -0.15
N ILE A 17 -5.18 -5.71 -0.90
CA ILE A 17 -4.80 -4.31 -1.09
C ILE A 17 -4.74 -3.58 0.25
N ARG A 18 -5.77 -3.73 1.10
CA ARG A 18 -5.81 -3.09 2.42
C ARG A 18 -4.68 -3.55 3.32
N ALA A 19 -4.40 -4.85 3.37
CA ALA A 19 -3.31 -5.38 4.18
C ALA A 19 -1.94 -4.79 3.77
N VAL A 20 -1.72 -4.58 2.47
CA VAL A 20 -0.49 -3.94 1.97
C VAL A 20 -0.43 -2.45 2.33
N GLN A 21 -1.55 -1.74 2.23
CA GLN A 21 -1.63 -0.32 2.63
C GLN A 21 -1.46 -0.14 4.15
N ASP A 22 -2.05 -1.02 4.96
CA ASP A 22 -1.91 -1.03 6.42
C ASP A 22 -0.45 -1.31 6.85
N ALA A 23 0.31 -2.03 6.02
CA ALA A 23 1.75 -2.21 6.19
C ALA A 23 2.58 -0.98 5.75
N GLY A 24 1.94 0.12 5.35
CA GLY A 24 2.61 1.35 4.92
C GLY A 24 3.24 1.27 3.53
N LEU A 25 2.94 0.21 2.77
CA LEU A 25 3.50 0.01 1.44
C LEU A 25 2.59 0.62 0.36
N PRO A 26 3.16 1.38 -0.58
CA PRO A 26 2.42 1.92 -1.72
C PRO A 26 2.05 0.80 -2.69
N VAL A 27 0.78 0.71 -3.06
CA VAL A 27 0.32 -0.23 -4.09
C VAL A 27 0.52 0.41 -5.46
N VAL A 28 1.35 -0.21 -6.31
CA VAL A 28 1.61 0.27 -7.67
C VAL A 28 0.75 -0.47 -8.68
N ARG A 29 0.65 -1.79 -8.53
CA ARG A 29 -0.09 -2.64 -9.47
C ARG A 29 -0.61 -3.88 -8.79
N VAL A 30 -1.80 -4.33 -9.22
CA VAL A 30 -2.38 -5.60 -8.80
C VAL A 30 -2.50 -6.49 -10.03
N ILE A 31 -1.93 -7.69 -9.96
CA ILE A 31 -1.95 -8.69 -11.02
C ILE A 31 -2.76 -9.89 -10.52
N VAL A 32 -3.79 -10.28 -11.28
CA VAL A 32 -4.56 -11.49 -11.03
C VAL A 32 -4.22 -12.51 -12.10
N ARG A 33 -3.67 -13.66 -11.69
CA ARG A 33 -3.33 -14.75 -12.62
C ARG A 33 -4.52 -15.71 -12.79
N PRO A 34 -4.58 -16.48 -13.89
CA PRO A 34 -5.67 -17.43 -14.15
C PRO A 34 -5.84 -18.53 -13.09
N ASN A 35 -4.80 -18.81 -12.31
CA ASN A 35 -4.81 -19.77 -11.19
C ASN A 35 -5.45 -19.18 -9.90
N GLY A 36 -5.85 -17.90 -9.90
CA GLY A 36 -6.39 -17.22 -8.72
C GLY A 36 -5.36 -16.55 -7.82
N GLU A 37 -4.07 -16.59 -8.20
CA GLU A 37 -3.01 -15.89 -7.48
C GLU A 37 -3.18 -14.36 -7.64
N VAL A 38 -3.19 -13.64 -6.52
CA VAL A 38 -3.22 -12.18 -6.47
C VAL A 38 -1.85 -11.69 -6.04
N ILE A 39 -1.19 -10.95 -6.93
CA ILE A 39 0.11 -10.34 -6.67
C ILE A 39 -0.10 -8.83 -6.54
N VAL A 40 0.27 -8.28 -5.38
CA VAL A 40 0.29 -6.83 -5.15
C VAL A 40 1.73 -6.37 -5.23
N GLU A 41 2.05 -5.63 -6.29
CA GLU A 41 3.38 -5.06 -6.48
C GLU A 41 3.46 -3.71 -5.76
N THR A 42 4.50 -3.58 -4.96
CA THR A 42 4.83 -2.37 -4.21
C THR A 42 6.20 -1.85 -4.66
N VAL A 43 6.45 -0.58 -4.41
CA VAL A 43 7.79 0.01 -4.56
C VAL A 43 8.33 0.36 -3.18
N ASP A 44 9.63 0.17 -3.01
CA ASP A 44 10.34 0.67 -1.84
C ASP A 44 10.47 2.19 -2.00
N ILE A 45 9.55 2.94 -1.41
CA ILE A 45 9.73 4.39 -1.29
C ILE A 45 10.50 4.58 0.00
N PRO A 46 11.72 5.17 -0.04
CA PRO A 46 12.38 5.62 1.17
C PRO A 46 11.40 6.53 1.92
N GLN A 47 10.93 6.09 3.08
CA GLN A 47 10.08 6.93 3.92
C GLN A 47 10.87 8.21 4.20
N PRO A 48 10.30 9.40 4.01
CA PRO A 48 10.98 10.62 4.43
C PRO A 48 11.23 10.49 5.93
N VAL A 49 12.51 10.43 6.32
CA VAL A 49 12.91 10.54 7.72
C VAL A 49 12.53 11.96 8.13
N VAL A 50 11.39 12.10 8.78
CA VAL A 50 11.03 13.37 9.43
C VAL A 50 11.92 13.43 10.67
N ASP A 51 13.04 14.14 10.57
CA ASP A 51 13.88 14.40 11.72
C ASP A 51 13.10 15.30 12.69
N PRO A 52 12.80 14.85 13.93
CA PRO A 52 12.04 15.65 14.88
C PRO A 52 12.70 17.02 15.19
N ILE A 53 14.01 17.13 14.97
CA ILE A 53 14.77 18.36 15.20
C ILE A 53 14.39 19.47 14.19
N ASP A 54 14.03 19.11 12.95
CA ASP A 54 13.64 20.09 11.92
C ASP A 54 12.35 20.84 12.28
N GLN A 55 11.44 20.19 13.02
CA GLN A 55 10.20 20.84 13.48
C GLN A 55 10.46 21.90 14.55
N TYR A 56 11.44 21.69 15.44
CA TYR A 56 11.78 22.67 16.47
C TYR A 56 12.55 23.86 15.89
N ALA A 57 13.49 23.61 14.96
CA ALA A 57 14.23 24.67 14.27
C ALA A 57 13.30 25.57 13.44
N ALA A 58 12.35 24.98 12.70
CA ALA A 58 11.40 25.72 11.88
C ALA A 58 10.45 26.63 12.68
N TRP A 59 10.12 26.28 13.92
CA TRP A 59 9.27 27.11 14.79
C TRP A 59 10.03 28.23 15.51
N ARG A 60 11.32 28.05 15.80
CA ARG A 60 12.15 29.06 16.47
C ARG A 60 12.33 30.33 15.62
N ASP A 61 12.43 30.18 14.31
CA ASP A 61 12.69 31.30 13.39
C ASP A 61 11.43 32.10 13.02
N VAL A 62 10.25 31.67 13.50
CA VAL A 62 8.95 32.30 13.23
C VAL A 62 8.45 33.16 14.41
N VAL A 63 9.11 33.07 15.58
CA VAL A 63 8.76 33.89 16.75
C VAL A 63 9.74 35.08 16.82
N PRO A 64 9.27 36.34 16.62
CA PRO A 64 10.09 37.54 16.78
C PRO A 64 10.50 37.80 18.24
#